data_AF-A0A392VSN5-F1
#
_entry.id   AF-A0A392VSN5-F1
#
_cell.length_a   1.000
_cell.length_b   1.000
_cell.length_c   1.000
_cell.angle_alpha   90.00
_cell.angle_beta   90.00
_cell.angle_gamma   90.00
#
_symmetry.space_group_name_H-M   'P 1'
#
loop_
_entity.id
_entity.type
_entity.pdbx_description
1 polymer ?
#
loop_
_entity_poly.entity_id
_entity_poly.type
_entity_poly.pdbx_seq_one_letter_code
_entity_poly.pdbx_strand_id
1 'polypeptide(L)' 'CGKLKCNIDAAIFAELNRFGVRMCLRNDDGQFVKAKTRLMEDTLPAFEAEVMTPRHYM' A
#
# COMPACT_ATOMS: atom_id res chain seq x y z
N CYS A 1 -6.03 -24.92 -3.53
CA CYS A 1 -5.43 -23.82 -2.75
C CYS A 1 -4.92 -22.79 -3.75
N GLY A 2 -5.34 -21.53 -3.65
CA GLY A 2 -4.81 -20.45 -4.49
C GLY A 2 -3.91 -19.55 -3.65
N LYS A 3 -2.80 -19.07 -4.22
CA LYS A 3 -1.98 -18.04 -3.60
C LYS A 3 -2.25 -16.71 -4.30
N LEU A 4 -2.07 -15.62 -3.55
CA LEU A 4 -2.12 -14.26 -4.06
C LEU A 4 -0.79 -13.60 -3.76
N LYS A 5 -0.26 -12.88 -4.75
CA LYS A 5 0.89 -11.99 -4.60
C LYS A 5 0.36 -10.59 -4.28
N CYS A 6 0.99 -9.91 -3.34
CA CYS A 6 0.62 -8.54 -2.96
C CYS A 6 1.83 -7.64 -3.12
N ASN A 7 1.67 -6.52 -3.85
CA ASN A 7 2.64 -5.43 -3.83
C ASN A 7 2.07 -4.28 -3.01
N ILE A 8 2.94 -3.74 -2.17
CA ILE A 8 2.66 -2.59 -1.32
C ILE A 8 3.71 -1.54 -1.68
N ASP A 9 3.24 -0.31 -1.82
CA ASP A 9 4.05 0.86 -2.17
C ASP A 9 3.54 2.05 -1.37
N ALA A 10 4.44 2.92 -0.93
CA ALA A 10 4.11 4.15 -0.22
C ALA A 10 4.81 5.36 -0.86
N ALA A 11 4.10 6.49 -0.92
CA ALA A 11 4.61 7.75 -1.43
C ALA A 11 4.43 8.83 -0.37
N ILE A 12 5.52 9.53 0.00
CA ILE A 12 5.45 10.67 0.94
C ILE A 12 5.29 11.97 0.16
N PHE A 13 4.38 12.81 0.61
CA PHE A 13 4.18 14.18 0.15
C PHE A 13 4.57 15.14 1.29
N ALA A 14 5.88 15.32 1.50
CA ALA A 14 6.42 16.01 2.68
C ALA A 14 5.90 17.45 2.84
N GLU A 15 5.82 18.20 1.74
CA GLU A 15 5.31 19.58 1.75
C GLU A 15 3.83 19.67 2.12
N LEU A 16 3.09 18.56 1.97
CA LEU A 16 1.66 18.48 2.25
C LEU A 16 1.37 17.73 3.57
N ASN A 17 2.39 17.31 4.33
CA ASN A 17 2.24 16.49 5.54
C ASN A 17 1.29 15.30 5.34
N ARG A 18 1.46 14.63 4.21
CA ARG A 18 0.60 13.51 3.78
C ARG A 18 1.46 12.36 3.28
N PHE A 19 0.93 11.15 3.37
CA PHE A 19 1.47 10.02 2.65
C PHE A 19 0.34 9.22 1.97
N GLY A 20 0.66 8.69 0.80
CA GLY A 20 -0.17 7.80 0.03
C GLY A 20 0.32 6.36 0.19
N VAL A 21 -0.61 5.42 0.26
CA VAL A 21 -0.36 3.99 0.30
C VAL A 21 -1.11 3.31 -0.82
N ARG A 22 -0.45 2.40 -1.53
CA ARG A 22 -1.04 1.59 -2.60
C ARG A 22 -0.78 0.11 -2.36
N MET A 23 -1.83 -0.68 -2.57
CA MET A 23 -1.80 -2.13 -2.57
C MET A 23 -2.28 -2.66 -3.92
N CYS A 24 -1.61 -3.68 -4.45
CA CYS A 24 -2.00 -4.41 -5.65
C CYS A 24 -1.92 -5.93 -5.43
N LEU A 25 -3.05 -6.60 -5.50
CA LEU A 25 -3.20 -8.04 -5.46
C LEU A 25 -3.12 -8.61 -6.87
N ARG A 26 -2.35 -9.69 -7.01
CA ARG A 26 -2.20 -10.46 -8.23
C ARG A 26 -2.34 -11.94 -7.94
N ASN A 27 -2.83 -12.70 -8.91
CA ASN A 27 -2.83 -14.16 -8.80
C ASN A 27 -1.42 -14.73 -9.02
N ASP A 28 -1.30 -16.05 -8.97
CA ASP A 28 -0.02 -16.73 -9.09
C ASP A 28 0.69 -16.50 -10.43
N ASP A 29 -0.09 -16.36 -11.50
CA ASP A 29 0.39 -16.01 -12.85
C ASP A 29 0.80 -14.55 -12.99
N GLY A 30 0.65 -13.75 -11.91
CA GLY A 30 0.96 -12.33 -11.92
C GLY A 30 -0.10 -11.47 -12.59
N GLN A 31 -1.30 -12.01 -12.85
CA GLN A 31 -2.41 -11.23 -13.39
C GLN A 31 -3.04 -10.37 -12.31
N PHE A 32 -3.45 -9.16 -12.69
CA PHE A 32 -4.14 -8.23 -11.80
C PHE A 32 -5.45 -8.83 -11.28
N VAL A 33 -5.67 -8.72 -9.97
CA VAL A 33 -6.91 -9.12 -9.30
C VAL A 33 -7.62 -7.90 -8.74
N LYS A 34 -6.91 -7.09 -7.94
CA LYS A 34 -7.50 -5.93 -7.25
C LYS A 34 -6.42 -4.94 -6.83
N ALA A 35 -6.76 -3.65 -6.78
CA ALA A 35 -5.92 -2.64 -6.15
C ALA A 35 -6.72 -1.77 -5.17
N LYS A 36 -6.02 -1.18 -4.21
CA LYS A 36 -6.56 -0.19 -3.28
C LYS A 36 -5.52 0.89 -3.03
N THR A 37 -5.97 2.13 -2.96
CA THR A 37 -5.14 3.29 -2.62
C THR A 37 -5.79 4.03 -1.47
N ARG A 38 -4.98 4.61 -0.58
CA ARG A 38 -5.44 5.62 0.37
C ARG A 38 -4.42 6.73 0.53
N LEU A 39 -4.95 7.90 0.86
CA LEU A 39 -4.20 9.06 1.29
C LEU A 39 -4.46 9.25 2.78
N MET A 40 -3.43 9.53 3.54
CA MET A 40 -3.49 9.72 4.98
C MET A 40 -2.93 11.12 5.28
N GLU A 41 -3.68 11.88 6.08
CA GLU A 41 -3.29 13.22 6.55
C GLU A 41 -2.48 13.10 7.83
N ASP A 42 -1.29 12.53 7.67
CA ASP A 42 -0.31 12.41 8.74
C ASP A 42 1.09 12.43 8.11
N THR A 43 2.10 12.71 8.93
CA THR A 43 3.49 12.75 8.48
C THR A 43 4.22 11.55 9.07
N LEU A 44 4.31 10.47 8.28
CA LEU A 44 5.12 9.31 8.62
C LEU A 44 6.37 9.23 7.72
N PRO A 45 7.52 8.78 8.25
CA PRO A 45 8.63 8.34 7.43
C PRO A 45 8.21 7.22 6.47
N ALA A 46 8.86 7.12 5.30
CA ALA A 46 8.50 6.15 4.24
C ALA A 46 8.39 4.72 4.78
N PHE A 47 9.37 4.33 5.60
CA PHE A 47 9.42 3.01 6.21
C PHE A 47 8.18 2.71 7.08
N GLU A 48 7.73 3.68 7.88
CA GLU A 48 6.56 3.50 8.74
C GLU A 48 5.25 3.47 7.91
N ALA A 49 5.18 4.27 6.85
CA ALA A 49 4.06 4.26 5.91
C ALA A 49 3.90 2.89 5.20
N GLU A 50 5.00 2.27 4.79
CA GLU A 50 4.98 0.92 4.20
C GLU A 50 4.50 -0.15 5.20
N VAL A 51 4.89 -0.04 6.47
CA VAL A 51 4.54 -1.00 7.54
C VAL A 51 3.13 -0.81 8.09
N MET A 52 2.56 0.39 8.05
CA MET A 52 1.15 0.61 8.45
C MET A 52 0.15 0.08 7.42
N THR A 53 0.58 -0.10 6.17
CA THR A 53 -0.25 -0.56 5.06
C THR A 53 -0.93 -1.92 5.28
N PRO A 54 -0.28 -2.95 5.84
CA PRO A 54 -0.95 -4.24 6.08
C PRO A 54 -1.92 -4.19 7.28
N ARG A 55 -1.64 -3.37 8.31
CA ARG A 55 -2.39 -3.37 9.58
C ARG A 55 -3.79 -2.74 9.48
N HIS A 56 -4.02 -1.84 8.53
CA HIS A 56 -5.31 -1.16 8.36
C HIS A 56 -6.20 -1.77 7.26
N TYR A 57 -5.71 -2.78 6.53
CA TYR A 57 -6.31 -3.23 5.27
C TYR A 57 -6.45 -4.74 5.11
N MET A 58 -5.88 -5.54 6.02
CA MET A 58 -6.28 -6.93 6.22
C MET A 58 -7.43 -7.02 7.21
#